data_AF-A0A3C0QE24-F1
#
_entry.id   AF-A0A3C0QE24-F1
#
_cell.length_a   1.000
_cell.length_b   1.000
_cell.length_c   1.000
_cell.angle_alpha   90.00
_cell.angle_beta   90.00
_cell.angle_gamma   90.00
#
_symmetry.space_group_name_H-M   'P 1'
#
loop_
_entity.id
_entity.type
_entity.pdbx_description
1 polymer ?
#
loop_
_entity_poly.entity_id
_entity_poly.type
_entity_poly.pdbx_seq_one_letter_code
_entity_poly.pdbx_strand_id
1 'polypeptide(L)' 'MKKTFKNKGVATVEELRGLCLEAEVKMVACQMTVDVFGFDSGEFIPEVTDFVGATSFLPVAQKSDVCLFI' A
#
# COMPACT_ATOMS: atom_id res chain seq x y z
N MET A 1 1.98 15.14 15.98
CA MET A 1 3.20 14.51 15.40
C MET A 1 3.70 15.18 14.12
N LYS A 2 2.84 15.65 13.20
CA LYS A 2 3.25 16.31 11.94
C LYS A 2 4.31 17.43 12.12
N LYS A 3 4.13 18.34 13.08
CA LYS A 3 5.09 19.43 13.38
C LYS A 3 6.46 18.91 13.85
N THR A 4 6.46 17.89 14.71
CA THR A 4 7.69 17.27 15.22
C THR A 4 8.47 16.60 14.10
N PHE A 5 7.79 15.85 13.22
CA PHE A 5 8.41 15.14 12.09
C PHE A 5 9.02 16.13 11.10
N LYS A 6 8.27 17.18 10.75
CA LYS A 6 8.78 18.27 9.91
C LYS A 6 10.02 18.94 10.52
N ASN A 7 9.99 19.26 11.82
CA ASN A 7 11.11 19.89 12.51
C ASN A 7 12.35 18.97 12.61
N LYS A 8 12.17 17.65 12.51
CA LYS A 8 13.24 16.65 12.54
C LYS A 8 13.66 16.21 11.13
N GLY A 9 13.10 16.79 10.07
CA GLY A 9 13.44 16.44 8.69
C GLY A 9 12.98 15.04 8.29
N VAL A 10 11.91 14.51 8.91
CA VAL A 10 11.33 13.22 8.54
C VAL A 10 10.38 13.42 7.36
N ALA A 11 10.54 12.58 6.34
CA ALA A 11 9.70 12.58 5.15
C ALA A 11 8.21 12.35 5.47
N THR A 12 7.32 12.92 4.65
CA THR A 12 5.88 12.67 4.76
C THR A 12 5.51 11.29 4.22
N VAL A 13 4.29 10.83 4.50
CA VAL A 13 3.81 9.54 3.98
C VAL A 13 3.73 9.56 2.45
N GLU A 14 3.37 10.70 1.87
CA GLU A 14 3.31 10.89 0.42
C GLU A 14 4.70 10.81 -0.23
N GLU A 15 5.72 11.41 0.39
CA GLU A 15 7.12 11.31 -0.05
C GLU A 15 7.64 9.87 0.05
N LEU A 16 7.40 9.21 1.19
CA LEU A 16 7.79 7.81 1.40
C LEU A 16 7.10 6.88 0.41
N ARG A 17 5.81 7.08 0.13
CA ARG A 17 5.09 6.32 -0.90
C ARG A 17 5.68 6.56 -2.29
N GLY A 18 6.02 7.81 -2.63
CA GLY A 18 6.70 8.12 -3.89
C GLY A 18 8.00 7.33 -4.05
N LEU A 19 8.83 7.28 -3.00
CA LEU A 19 10.05 6.46 -2.98
C LEU A 19 9.78 4.97 -3.17
N CYS A 20 8.70 4.43 -2.58
CA CYS A 20 8.29 3.05 -2.82
C CYS A 20 7.94 2.79 -4.30
N LEU A 21 7.24 3.72 -4.94
CA LEU A 21 6.89 3.61 -6.36
C LEU A 21 8.13 3.69 -7.26
N GLU A 22 9.07 4.59 -6.94
CA GLU A 22 10.38 4.67 -7.62
C GLU A 22 11.20 3.38 -7.46
N ALA A 23 11.04 2.70 -6.31
CA ALA A 23 11.66 1.41 -6.03
C ALA A 23 10.85 0.20 -6.56
N GLU A 24 9.88 0.44 -7.45
CA GLU A 24 9.05 -0.60 -8.08
C GLU A 24 8.27 -1.48 -7.09
N VAL A 25 7.92 -0.93 -5.92
CA VAL A 25 7.07 -1.64 -4.96
C VAL A 25 5.69 -1.88 -5.57
N LYS A 26 5.27 -3.15 -5.58
CA LYS A 26 3.96 -3.53 -6.09
C LYS A 26 2.86 -3.15 -5.10
N MET A 27 2.04 -2.17 -5.47
CA MET A 27 0.89 -1.73 -4.69
C MET A 27 -0.37 -2.50 -5.08
N VAL A 28 -1.00 -3.14 -4.09
CA VAL A 28 -2.22 -3.93 -4.29
C VAL A 28 -3.30 -3.52 -3.29
N ALA A 29 -4.57 -3.54 -3.71
CA ALA A 29 -5.71 -3.29 -2.85
C ALA A 29 -6.44 -4.59 -2.51
N CYS A 30 -6.93 -4.71 -1.28
CA CYS A 30 -7.77 -5.85 -0.89
C CYS A 30 -9.18 -5.68 -1.48
N GLN A 31 -9.54 -6.50 -2.46
CA GLN A 31 -10.84 -6.39 -3.17
C GLN A 31 -12.03 -6.39 -2.20
N MET A 32 -12.02 -7.29 -1.22
CA MET A 32 -13.12 -7.37 -0.24
C MET A 32 -13.26 -6.10 0.59
N THR A 33 -12.15 -5.42 0.89
CA THR A 33 -12.18 -4.15 1.63
C THR A 33 -12.73 -3.03 0.73
N VAL A 34 -12.31 -2.98 -0.54
CA VAL A 34 -12.87 -2.06 -1.53
C VAL A 34 -14.38 -2.22 -1.63
N ASP A 35 -14.87 -3.46 -1.74
CA ASP A 35 -16.30 -3.77 -1.83
C ASP A 35 -17.06 -3.40 -0.54
N VAL A 36 -16.50 -3.70 0.64
CA VAL A 36 -17.13 -3.41 1.94
C VAL A 36 -17.37 -1.92 2.14
N PHE A 37 -16.44 -1.08 1.68
CA PHE A 37 -16.58 0.37 1.76
C PHE A 37 -17.27 1.01 0.54
N GLY A 38 -17.56 0.22 -0.49
CA GLY A 38 -18.24 0.68 -1.70
C GLY A 38 -17.40 1.66 -2.53
N PHE A 39 -16.07 1.49 -2.53
CA PHE A 39 -15.17 2.31 -3.34
C PHE A 39 -15.09 1.79 -4.78
N ASP A 40 -14.91 2.71 -5.72
CA ASP A 40 -14.58 2.40 -7.10
C ASP A 40 -13.06 2.35 -7.29
N SER A 41 -12.59 1.54 -8.24
CA SER A 41 -11.15 1.41 -8.53
C SER A 41 -10.50 2.73 -8.95
N GLY A 42 -11.28 3.66 -9.55
CA GLY A 42 -10.82 4.98 -9.96
C GLY A 42 -10.60 5.97 -8.81
N GLU A 43 -11.03 5.65 -7.59
CA GLU A 43 -10.78 6.46 -6.39
C GLU A 43 -9.39 6.21 -5.77
N PHE A 44 -8.72 5.16 -6.21
CA PHE A 44 -7.37 4.80 -5.76
C PHE A 44 -6.31 5.54 -6.59
N ILE A 45 -5.09 5.60 -6.05
CA ILE A 45 -3.95 6.12 -6.81
C ILE A 45 -3.70 5.23 -8.05
N PRO A 46 -3.31 5.78 -9.21
CA PRO A 46 -3.10 5.02 -10.44
C PRO A 46 -2.11 3.86 -10.31
N GLU A 47 -1.21 3.92 -9.33
CA GLU A 47 -0.17 2.93 -9.09
C GLU A 47 -0.68 1.69 -8.34
N VAL A 48 -1.92 1.67 -7.85
CA VAL A 48 -2.57 0.42 -7.42
C VAL A 48 -2.91 -0.38 -8.67
N THR A 49 -2.08 -1.37 -8.95
CA THR A 49 -2.17 -2.14 -10.20
C THR A 49 -3.09 -3.34 -10.11
N ASP A 50 -3.28 -3.89 -8.90
CA ASP A 50 -4.12 -5.07 -8.70
C ASP A 50 -5.07 -4.91 -7.51
N PHE A 51 -6.29 -5.40 -7.71
CA PHE A 51 -7.29 -5.60 -6.67
C PHE A 51 -7.39 -7.09 -6.38
N VAL A 52 -6.88 -7.52 -5.24
CA VAL A 52 -6.62 -8.93 -4.95
C VAL A 52 -7.39 -9.40 -3.72
N GLY A 53 -7.78 -10.68 -3.74
CA GLY A 53 -8.31 -11.38 -2.57
C GLY A 53 -7.22 -12.07 -1.77
N ALA A 54 -7.60 -12.59 -0.59
CA ALA A 54 -6.69 -13.34 0.28
C ALA A 54 -6.04 -14.54 -0.42
N THR A 55 -6.79 -15.23 -1.30
CA THR A 55 -6.29 -16.39 -2.07
C THR A 55 -5.15 -16.04 -3.02
N SER A 56 -5.11 -14.82 -3.54
CA SER A 56 -4.02 -14.33 -4.39
C SER A 56 -2.82 -13.86 -3.57
N PHE A 57 -3.06 -13.25 -2.40
CA PHE A 57 -1.99 -12.74 -1.53
C PHE A 57 -1.27 -13.84 -0.75
N LEU A 58 -1.98 -14.84 -0.24
CA LEU A 58 -1.41 -15.88 0.63
C LEU A 58 -0.22 -16.64 0.00
N PRO A 59 -0.24 -17.02 -1.30
CA PRO A 59 0.94 -17.64 -1.93
C PRO A 59 2.14 -16.71 -2.06
N VAL A 60 1.92 -15.38 -2.16
CA VAL A 60 3.00 -14.38 -2.15
C VAL A 60 3.58 -14.32 -0.74
N ALA A 61 2.73 -14.14 0.28
CA ALA A 61 3.13 -14.09 1.68
C ALA A 61 3.87 -15.36 2.13
N GLN A 62 3.45 -16.54 1.67
CA GLN A 62 4.11 -17.82 1.95
C GLN A 62 5.54 -17.87 1.40
N LYS A 63 5.82 -17.17 0.29
CA LYS A 63 7.14 -17.15 -0.36
C LYS A 63 8.01 -15.98 0.09
N SER A 64 7.43 -14.98 0.75
CA SER A 64 8.18 -13.84 1.30
C SER A 64 9.07 -14.30 2.45
N ASP A 65 10.32 -13.82 2.47
CA ASP A 65 11.21 -14.04 3.62
C ASP A 65 10.67 -13.39 4.90
N VAL A 66 9.96 -12.28 4.75
CA VAL A 66 9.30 -11.54 5.84
C VAL A 66 7.91 -11.09 5.39
N CYS A 67 6.91 -11.36 6.23
CA CYS A 67 5.54 -10.87 6.08
C CYS A 67 5.10 -10.19 7.38
N LEU A 68 4.65 -8.94 7.30
CA LEU A 68 4.23 -8.14 8.45
C LEU A 68 2.73 -7.81 8.38
N PHE A 69 2.10 -7.67 9.55
CA PHE A 69 0.75 -7.12 9.70
C PHE A 69 0.87 -5.86 10.56
N ILE A 70 0.57 -4.69 9.97
CA ILE A 70 0.82 -3.35 10.53
C ILE A 70 -0.51 -2.63 10.72
#